data_AF-A0A8B5WRB4-F1
#
_entry.id   AF-A0A8B5WRB4-F1
#
_cell.length_a   1.000
_cell.length_b   1.000
_cell.length_c   1.000
_cell.angle_alpha   90.00
_cell.angle_beta   90.00
_cell.angle_gamma   90.00
#
_symmetry.space_group_name_H-M   'P 1'
#
loop_
_entity.id
_entity.type
_entity.pdbx_description
1 polymer ?
#
loop_
_entity_poly.entity_id
_entity_poly.type
_entity_poly.pdbx_seq_one_letter_code
_entity_poly.pdbx_strand_id
1 'polypeptide(L)'
;METRHRVEFGSAGEMSFLDAASIDLVVTSPPYPMIEMWDSVFSAQDPTIDEKLAAADGAGAFEVMHRVLDRVWTQCARVVRPGGFLCINIGDATRKIGDGFRLYTNHSRITSSCEALGFESLPAVVWRKQTNAPNKFMGSGMFPSGAYVTLEHEYILILRKGGKRVFTAAEKDRRHRSAFFWEERNSWFSDIWDFKGTRQKIGSADARARSGAFPFELAFRLITMYSMQEDTVLDPFLGTGTTTIAAIAAGRNSIGVEIDPSLRPVIRDAVLDAAGTINDRQLERIARHREFVEQSRSTNRALGHENAPHGFPVVTGQERDLTIPVVTEITALEPFGFRAAHEPYAGQTITPTLDGIGDEVIDGDRIDAARDADQLGLPFTE
;
A
#
# COMPACT_ATOMS: atom_id res chain seq x y z
N MET A 1 12.06 20.27 -1.33
CA MET A 1 10.76 20.05 -0.66
C MET A 1 11.02 19.40 0.67
N GLU A 2 10.21 19.65 1.69
CA GLU A 2 10.31 18.94 2.97
C GLU A 2 8.99 18.24 3.29
N THR A 3 9.05 17.04 3.87
CA THR A 3 7.89 16.30 4.36
C THR A 3 8.03 16.00 5.85
N ARG A 4 6.88 15.88 6.53
CA ARG A 4 6.77 15.61 7.96
C ARG A 4 6.03 14.30 8.19
N HIS A 5 6.56 13.54 9.14
CA HIS A 5 6.12 12.19 9.46
C HIS A 5 5.92 12.08 10.97
N ARG A 6 4.70 11.82 11.41
CA ARG A 6 4.36 11.71 12.83
C ARG A 6 3.99 10.27 13.15
N VAL A 7 4.40 9.75 14.31
CA VAL A 7 3.96 8.43 14.76
C VAL A 7 3.39 8.55 16.16
N GLU A 8 2.15 8.12 16.31
CA GLU A 8 1.41 8.09 17.57
C GLU A 8 1.33 6.68 18.11
N PHE A 9 1.65 6.51 19.39
CA PHE A 9 1.55 5.21 20.06
C PHE A 9 0.25 5.13 20.84
N GLY A 10 -0.63 4.23 20.44
CA GLY A 10 -1.97 4.08 21.01
C GLY A 10 -2.93 3.33 20.09
N SER A 11 -4.20 3.25 20.48
CA SER A 11 -5.22 2.60 19.67
C SER A 11 -5.68 3.50 18.52
N ALA A 12 -5.67 2.98 17.29
CA ALA A 12 -6.29 3.66 16.15
C ALA A 12 -7.83 3.73 16.23
N GLY A 13 -8.45 3.07 17.21
CA GLY A 13 -9.86 3.30 17.55
C GLY A 13 -10.11 4.70 18.13
N GLU A 14 -9.05 5.40 18.56
CA GLU A 14 -9.09 6.73 19.16
C GLU A 14 -8.11 7.68 18.46
N MET A 15 -8.56 8.34 17.40
CA MET A 15 -7.75 9.30 16.64
C MET A 15 -8.14 10.76 16.90
N SER A 16 -8.46 11.12 18.15
CA SER A 16 -8.92 12.47 18.53
C SER A 16 -7.88 13.58 18.26
N PHE A 17 -6.61 13.22 18.11
CA PHE A 17 -5.51 14.10 17.74
C PHE A 17 -5.49 14.49 16.23
N LEU A 18 -6.38 13.89 15.43
CA LEU A 18 -6.58 14.23 14.01
C LEU A 18 -7.88 14.98 13.81
N ASP A 19 -7.82 16.07 13.06
CA ASP A 19 -9.00 16.81 12.64
C ASP A 19 -9.83 16.01 11.62
N ALA A 20 -11.13 16.30 11.53
CA ALA A 20 -11.97 15.72 10.49
C ALA A 20 -11.51 16.19 9.10
N ALA A 21 -11.62 15.32 8.09
CA ALA A 21 -11.23 15.62 6.71
C ALA A 21 -9.78 16.16 6.53
N SER A 22 -8.85 15.76 7.40
CA SER A 22 -7.42 16.15 7.37
C SER A 22 -6.51 15.17 6.64
N ILE A 23 -7.01 13.99 6.27
CA ILE A 23 -6.25 12.92 5.63
C ILE A 23 -6.66 12.76 4.18
N ASP A 24 -5.66 12.69 3.30
CA ASP A 24 -5.84 12.55 1.85
C ASP A 24 -6.01 11.09 1.42
N LEU A 25 -5.23 10.21 2.04
CA LEU A 25 -5.12 8.79 1.72
C LEU A 25 -4.83 7.98 2.98
N VAL A 26 -5.47 6.82 3.12
CA VAL A 26 -5.06 5.77 4.06
C VAL A 26 -4.42 4.63 3.29
N VAL A 27 -3.25 4.17 3.71
CA VAL A 27 -2.62 2.93 3.20
C VAL A 27 -2.24 2.09 4.41
N THR A 28 -2.78 0.88 4.50
CA THR A 28 -2.64 0.09 5.72
C THR A 28 -2.85 -1.40 5.50
N SER A 29 -2.49 -2.18 6.51
CA SER A 29 -2.74 -3.62 6.62
C SER A 29 -3.11 -3.93 8.07
N PRO A 30 -4.40 -4.11 8.41
CA PRO A 30 -4.81 -4.40 9.78
C PRO A 30 -4.26 -5.75 10.28
N PRO A 31 -4.29 -6.03 11.59
CA PRO A 31 -4.23 -7.41 12.05
C PRO A 31 -5.41 -8.18 11.44
N TYR A 32 -5.16 -9.37 10.90
CA TYR A 32 -6.17 -10.10 10.15
C TYR A 32 -7.04 -10.93 11.08
N PRO A 33 -8.37 -10.71 11.10
CA PRO A 33 -9.27 -11.57 11.85
C PRO A 33 -9.10 -13.03 11.45
N MET A 34 -9.19 -13.90 12.45
CA MET A 34 -9.07 -15.36 12.33
C MET A 34 -7.71 -15.90 11.89
N ILE A 35 -6.65 -15.09 11.80
CA ILE A 35 -5.28 -15.61 11.78
C ILE A 35 -4.78 -15.74 13.22
N GLU A 36 -4.39 -16.94 13.63
CA GLU A 36 -4.08 -17.31 15.02
C GLU A 36 -3.04 -16.39 15.70
N MET A 37 -2.04 -15.90 14.96
CA MET A 37 -1.03 -15.00 15.51
C MET A 37 -1.59 -13.67 16.04
N TRP A 38 -2.78 -13.27 15.60
CA TRP A 38 -3.45 -12.03 15.99
C TRP A 38 -4.49 -12.21 17.09
N ASP A 39 -4.79 -13.45 17.50
CA ASP A 39 -5.83 -13.73 18.50
C ASP A 39 -5.59 -12.94 19.78
N SER A 40 -4.38 -12.96 20.32
CA SER A 40 -4.05 -12.24 21.56
C SER A 40 -4.18 -10.72 21.43
N VAL A 41 -3.89 -10.16 20.25
CA VAL A 41 -4.02 -8.72 19.97
C VAL A 41 -5.49 -8.31 19.91
N PHE A 42 -6.34 -9.16 19.34
CA PHE A 42 -7.78 -8.93 19.32
C PHE A 42 -8.42 -9.15 20.69
N SER A 43 -8.12 -10.26 21.38
CA SER A 43 -8.69 -10.60 22.69
C SER A 43 -8.27 -9.61 23.79
N ALA A 44 -7.08 -8.99 23.67
CA ALA A 44 -6.69 -7.89 24.55
C ALA A 44 -7.62 -6.66 24.43
N GLN A 45 -8.29 -6.49 23.29
CA GLN A 45 -9.24 -5.39 23.05
C GLN A 45 -10.70 -5.80 23.30
N ASP A 46 -11.03 -7.07 23.15
CA ASP A 46 -12.34 -7.65 23.48
C ASP A 46 -12.20 -9.11 23.97
N PRO A 47 -12.20 -9.36 25.29
CA PRO A 47 -12.01 -10.70 25.86
C PRO A 47 -13.08 -11.73 25.46
N THR A 48 -14.24 -11.28 24.95
CA THR A 48 -15.30 -12.20 24.51
C THR A 48 -14.85 -13.04 23.30
N ILE A 49 -13.81 -12.60 22.58
CA ILE A 49 -13.21 -13.35 21.47
C ILE A 49 -12.64 -14.69 21.95
N ASP A 50 -11.95 -14.71 23.10
CA ASP A 50 -11.43 -15.95 23.69
C ASP A 50 -12.56 -16.90 24.09
N GLU A 51 -13.66 -16.37 24.64
CA GLU A 51 -14.85 -17.15 24.98
C GLU A 51 -15.45 -17.80 23.73
N LYS A 52 -15.54 -17.06 22.61
CA LYS A 52 -16.02 -17.56 21.32
C LYS A 52 -15.13 -18.64 20.73
N LEU A 53 -13.82 -18.42 20.74
CA LEU A 53 -12.85 -19.41 20.25
C LEU A 53 -12.88 -20.69 21.11
N ALA A 54 -12.95 -20.56 22.44
CA ALA A 54 -13.06 -21.68 23.37
C ALA A 54 -14.36 -22.48 23.19
N ALA A 55 -15.46 -21.80 22.87
CA ALA A 55 -16.75 -22.41 22.55
C ALA A 55 -16.85 -22.99 21.12
N ALA A 56 -15.76 -22.97 20.34
CA ALA A 56 -15.74 -23.32 18.93
C ALA A 56 -16.72 -22.52 18.05
N ASP A 57 -17.10 -21.31 18.47
CA ASP A 57 -17.95 -20.38 17.73
C ASP A 57 -17.07 -19.48 16.83
N GLY A 58 -16.53 -20.06 15.76
CA GLY A 58 -15.65 -19.34 14.84
C GLY A 58 -16.33 -18.18 14.10
N ALA A 59 -17.63 -18.29 13.82
CA ALA A 59 -18.39 -17.21 13.19
C ALA A 59 -18.59 -16.03 14.15
N GLY A 60 -18.89 -16.30 15.42
CA GLY A 60 -18.95 -15.29 16.47
C GLY A 60 -17.60 -14.61 16.70
N ALA A 61 -16.51 -15.38 16.80
CA ALA A 61 -15.17 -14.82 16.96
C ALA A 61 -14.80 -13.89 15.78
N PHE A 62 -15.06 -14.32 14.55
CA PHE A 62 -14.83 -13.53 13.33
C PHE A 62 -15.56 -12.18 13.38
N GLU A 63 -16.83 -12.17 13.74
CA GLU A 63 -17.61 -10.93 13.80
C GLU A 63 -17.13 -10.00 14.92
N VAL A 64 -16.82 -10.53 16.12
CA VAL A 64 -16.32 -9.70 17.22
C VAL A 64 -14.94 -9.09 16.90
N MET A 65 -14.04 -9.85 16.27
CA MET A 65 -12.77 -9.31 15.77
C MET A 65 -12.99 -8.17 14.77
N HIS A 66 -13.96 -8.30 13.86
CA HIS A 66 -14.29 -7.21 12.93
C HIS A 66 -14.88 -5.98 13.63
N ARG A 67 -15.67 -6.14 14.70
CA ARG A 67 -16.16 -5.00 15.49
C ARG A 67 -15.05 -4.20 16.16
N VAL A 68 -13.92 -4.84 16.50
CA VAL A 68 -12.72 -4.13 16.95
C VAL A 68 -12.19 -3.23 15.82
N LEU A 69 -12.07 -3.77 14.59
CA LEU A 69 -11.62 -2.99 13.43
C LEU A 69 -12.64 -1.90 13.01
N ASP A 70 -13.94 -2.12 13.19
CA ASP A 70 -14.99 -1.16 12.84
C ASP A 70 -14.84 0.19 13.58
N ARG A 71 -14.25 0.17 14.78
CA ARG A 71 -13.88 1.40 15.53
C ARG A 71 -12.85 2.22 14.75
N VAL A 72 -11.87 1.55 14.13
CA VAL A 72 -10.83 2.19 13.32
C VAL A 72 -11.43 2.70 12.00
N TRP A 73 -12.25 1.91 11.32
CA TRP A 73 -12.92 2.34 10.08
C TRP A 73 -13.81 3.57 10.30
N THR A 74 -14.47 3.66 11.45
CA THR A 74 -15.23 4.86 11.86
C THR A 74 -14.33 6.09 11.99
N GLN A 75 -13.14 5.94 12.60
CA GLN A 75 -12.19 7.04 12.68
C GLN A 75 -11.63 7.41 11.29
N CYS A 76 -11.29 6.43 10.44
CA CYS A 76 -10.91 6.67 9.05
C CYS A 76 -11.99 7.44 8.27
N ALA A 77 -13.26 7.04 8.43
CA ALA A 77 -14.40 7.75 7.83
C ALA A 77 -14.49 9.20 8.29
N ARG A 78 -14.12 9.52 9.53
CA ARG A 78 -14.10 10.90 10.03
C ARG A 78 -12.93 11.71 9.45
N VAL A 79 -11.72 11.16 9.46
CA VAL A 79 -10.49 11.91 9.15
C VAL A 79 -10.18 12.00 7.66
N VAL A 80 -10.61 11.02 6.85
CA VAL A 80 -10.43 11.08 5.39
C VAL A 80 -11.33 12.17 4.82
N ARG A 81 -10.79 13.01 3.95
CA ARG A 81 -11.59 14.07 3.31
C ARG A 81 -12.49 13.51 2.18
N PRO A 82 -13.51 14.27 1.74
CA PRO A 82 -14.23 13.94 0.51
C PRO A 82 -13.30 13.76 -0.69
N GLY A 83 -13.50 12.69 -1.45
CA GLY A 83 -12.69 12.30 -2.60
C GLY A 83 -11.32 11.70 -2.28
N GLY A 84 -10.98 11.54 -0.99
CA GLY A 84 -9.83 10.76 -0.52
C GLY A 84 -10.09 9.25 -0.58
N PHE A 85 -9.05 8.46 -0.27
CA PHE A 85 -9.07 7.00 -0.45
C PHE A 85 -8.68 6.23 0.81
N LEU A 86 -9.24 5.03 0.97
CA LEU A 86 -8.71 3.95 1.80
C LEU A 86 -8.14 2.88 0.87
N CYS A 87 -6.87 2.53 1.08
CA CYS A 87 -6.24 1.37 0.48
C CYS A 87 -5.88 0.38 1.59
N ILE A 88 -6.54 -0.78 1.61
CA ILE A 88 -6.42 -1.75 2.71
C ILE A 88 -5.93 -3.08 2.15
N ASN A 89 -4.70 -3.46 2.50
CA ASN A 89 -4.19 -4.80 2.25
C ASN A 89 -4.78 -5.77 3.28
N ILE A 90 -5.45 -6.83 2.82
CA ILE A 90 -6.11 -7.81 3.69
C ILE A 90 -6.15 -9.18 3.03
N GLY A 91 -5.64 -10.18 3.73
CA GLY A 91 -5.83 -11.58 3.39
C GLY A 91 -7.12 -12.13 4.01
N ASP A 92 -7.80 -13.00 3.27
CA ASP A 92 -8.77 -13.90 3.90
C ASP A 92 -8.05 -14.94 4.77
N ALA A 93 -8.77 -15.52 5.71
CA ALA A 93 -8.20 -16.49 6.63
C ALA A 93 -8.87 -17.85 6.46
N THR A 94 -8.10 -18.88 6.16
CA THR A 94 -8.59 -20.26 6.33
C THR A 94 -8.24 -20.74 7.72
N ARG A 95 -9.24 -21.16 8.50
CA ARG A 95 -8.99 -21.67 9.86
C ARG A 95 -9.92 -22.80 10.21
N LYS A 96 -9.37 -23.81 10.89
CA LYS A 96 -10.14 -24.89 11.52
C LYS A 96 -10.54 -24.46 12.92
N ILE A 97 -11.83 -24.51 13.23
CA ILE A 97 -12.39 -24.28 14.57
C ILE A 97 -13.36 -25.43 14.86
N GLY A 98 -13.16 -26.13 15.98
CA GLY A 98 -13.85 -27.39 16.25
C GLY A 98 -13.63 -28.40 15.11
N ASP A 99 -14.71 -28.99 14.62
CA ASP A 99 -14.68 -29.93 13.50
C ASP A 99 -14.73 -29.26 12.11
N GLY A 100 -14.97 -27.95 12.05
CA GLY A 100 -15.16 -27.22 10.79
C GLY A 100 -13.89 -26.52 10.29
N PHE A 101 -13.55 -26.73 9.02
CA PHE A 101 -12.58 -25.90 8.28
C PHE A 101 -13.33 -25.02 7.29
N ARG A 102 -13.04 -23.71 7.30
CA ARG A 102 -13.65 -22.76 6.36
C ARG A 102 -12.74 -21.58 6.05
N LEU A 103 -13.13 -20.85 5.01
CA LEU A 103 -12.63 -19.52 4.70
C LEU A 103 -13.42 -18.46 5.49
N TYR A 104 -12.71 -17.49 6.03
CA TYR A 104 -13.24 -16.28 6.65
C TYR A 104 -12.91 -15.11 5.74
N THR A 105 -13.95 -14.48 5.19
CA THR A 105 -13.86 -13.48 4.11
C THR A 105 -13.66 -12.07 4.67
N ASN A 106 -12.45 -11.80 5.16
CA ASN A 106 -12.06 -10.52 5.75
C ASN A 106 -12.29 -9.36 4.77
N HIS A 107 -11.91 -9.53 3.51
CA HIS A 107 -12.02 -8.49 2.49
C HIS A 107 -13.47 -8.01 2.29
N SER A 108 -14.41 -8.94 2.21
CA SER A 108 -15.83 -8.65 2.01
C SER A 108 -16.47 -7.98 3.23
N ARG A 109 -16.12 -8.44 4.45
CA ARG A 109 -16.66 -7.89 5.69
C ARG A 109 -16.15 -6.46 5.95
N ILE A 110 -14.88 -6.17 5.64
CA ILE A 110 -14.32 -4.82 5.71
C ILE A 110 -14.96 -3.90 4.65
N THR A 111 -15.07 -4.37 3.40
CA THR A 111 -15.72 -3.61 2.32
C THR A 111 -17.12 -3.18 2.72
N SER A 112 -17.93 -4.09 3.24
CA SER A 112 -19.30 -3.81 3.69
C SER A 112 -19.35 -2.75 4.82
N SER A 113 -18.42 -2.82 5.79
CA SER A 113 -18.30 -1.80 6.85
C SER A 113 -17.97 -0.43 6.29
N CYS A 114 -16.97 -0.35 5.41
CA CYS A 114 -16.56 0.92 4.84
C CYS A 114 -17.65 1.52 3.94
N GLU A 115 -18.38 0.71 3.18
CA GLU A 115 -19.51 1.18 2.37
C GLU A 115 -20.62 1.79 3.23
N ALA A 116 -20.96 1.16 4.36
CA ALA A 116 -21.90 1.70 5.32
C ALA A 116 -21.45 3.05 5.93
N LEU A 117 -20.14 3.34 5.90
CA LEU A 117 -19.54 4.59 6.37
C LEU A 117 -19.39 5.66 5.27
N GLY A 118 -19.94 5.43 4.08
CA GLY A 118 -19.95 6.39 2.97
C GLY A 118 -18.74 6.31 2.04
N PHE A 119 -18.04 5.16 2.03
CA PHE A 119 -17.06 4.86 1.00
C PHE A 119 -17.71 4.12 -0.18
N GLU A 120 -17.18 4.31 -1.37
CA GLU A 120 -17.54 3.60 -2.60
C GLU A 120 -16.41 2.65 -2.97
N SER A 121 -16.73 1.38 -3.17
CA SER A 121 -15.75 0.38 -3.59
C SER A 121 -15.38 0.56 -5.06
N LEU A 122 -14.08 0.59 -5.34
CA LEU A 122 -13.50 0.55 -6.68
C LEU A 122 -12.91 -0.84 -6.94
N PRO A 123 -12.53 -1.17 -8.20
CA PRO A 123 -11.85 -2.43 -8.47
C PRO A 123 -10.68 -2.66 -7.52
N ALA A 124 -10.74 -3.75 -6.76
CA ALA A 124 -9.68 -4.15 -5.84
C ALA A 124 -8.52 -4.78 -6.62
N VAL A 125 -7.32 -4.71 -6.07
CA VAL A 125 -6.18 -5.46 -6.60
C VAL A 125 -6.10 -6.82 -5.90
N VAL A 126 -5.89 -7.88 -6.66
CA VAL A 126 -5.50 -9.20 -6.19
C VAL A 126 -3.98 -9.29 -6.22
N TRP A 127 -3.35 -9.19 -5.06
CA TRP A 127 -1.90 -9.35 -4.93
C TRP A 127 -1.58 -10.83 -4.71
N ARG A 128 -0.94 -11.45 -5.71
CA ARG A 128 -0.51 -12.84 -5.62
C ARG A 128 0.76 -12.92 -4.77
N LYS A 129 0.65 -13.61 -3.63
CA LYS A 129 1.82 -13.92 -2.80
C LYS A 129 2.56 -15.08 -3.44
N GLN A 130 3.71 -14.81 -4.05
CA GLN A 130 4.60 -15.88 -4.49
C GLN A 130 5.09 -16.69 -3.28
N THR A 131 4.43 -17.82 -3.00
CA THR A 131 4.86 -18.74 -1.94
C THR A 131 6.02 -19.59 -2.45
N ASN A 132 7.11 -19.67 -1.68
CA ASN A 132 8.23 -20.58 -1.99
C ASN A 132 7.90 -22.07 -1.75
N ALA A 133 6.68 -22.38 -1.28
CA ALA A 133 6.24 -23.75 -1.06
C ALA A 133 5.88 -24.38 -2.42
N PRO A 134 6.59 -25.44 -2.87
CA PRO A 134 6.33 -26.07 -4.15
C PRO A 134 4.98 -26.81 -4.18
N ASN A 135 4.43 -27.15 -3.01
CA ASN A 135 3.26 -28.01 -2.87
C ASN A 135 2.04 -27.21 -2.39
N LYS A 136 0.91 -27.43 -3.05
CA LYS A 136 -0.40 -26.87 -2.64
C LYS A 136 -0.95 -27.62 -1.42
N PHE A 137 -1.69 -26.93 -0.56
CA PHE A 137 -2.35 -27.56 0.58
C PHE A 137 -3.62 -28.26 0.08
N MET A 138 -3.61 -29.59 0.00
CA MET A 138 -4.65 -30.35 -0.71
C MET A 138 -5.60 -31.16 0.19
N GLY A 139 -5.76 -30.86 1.48
CA GLY A 139 -6.72 -31.57 2.34
C GLY A 139 -6.56 -33.10 2.27
N SER A 140 -7.49 -33.80 1.60
CA SER A 140 -7.42 -35.24 1.27
C SER A 140 -6.29 -35.66 0.31
N GLY A 141 -5.34 -34.78 0.00
CA GLY A 141 -4.25 -35.06 -0.95
C GLY A 141 -4.77 -35.17 -2.37
N MET A 142 -4.36 -36.22 -3.10
CA MET A 142 -4.75 -36.43 -4.49
C MET A 142 -6.16 -37.03 -4.68
N PHE A 143 -6.89 -37.32 -3.59
CA PHE A 143 -8.23 -37.90 -3.68
C PHE A 143 -9.29 -36.82 -3.96
N PRO A 144 -10.17 -37.02 -4.97
CA PRO A 144 -11.20 -36.05 -5.31
C PRO A 144 -12.26 -35.91 -4.20
N SER A 145 -12.96 -34.77 -4.19
CA SER A 145 -14.05 -34.44 -3.25
C SER A 145 -13.64 -34.12 -1.79
N GLY A 146 -12.34 -33.95 -1.49
CA GLY A 146 -11.85 -33.52 -0.17
C GLY A 146 -10.64 -32.57 -0.18
N ALA A 147 -10.22 -32.12 -1.37
CA ALA A 147 -9.15 -31.14 -1.53
C ALA A 147 -9.72 -29.71 -1.56
N TYR A 148 -8.95 -28.76 -1.03
CA TYR A 148 -9.28 -27.33 -1.06
C TYR A 148 -8.23 -26.59 -1.89
N VAL A 149 -8.62 -25.46 -2.46
CA VAL A 149 -7.68 -24.57 -3.17
C VAL A 149 -6.81 -23.85 -2.15
N THR A 150 -5.50 -23.80 -2.37
CA THR A 150 -4.60 -22.98 -1.55
C THR A 150 -4.95 -21.51 -1.71
N LEU A 151 -5.11 -20.78 -0.61
CA LEU A 151 -5.21 -19.33 -0.63
C LEU A 151 -3.82 -18.73 -0.85
N GLU A 152 -3.60 -18.08 -2.00
CA GLU A 152 -2.27 -17.60 -2.43
C GLU A 152 -2.26 -16.11 -2.80
N HIS A 153 -3.31 -15.40 -2.38
CA HIS A 153 -3.45 -13.99 -2.66
C HIS A 153 -3.97 -13.24 -1.44
N GLU A 154 -3.74 -11.94 -1.47
CA GLU A 154 -4.42 -10.96 -0.64
C GLU A 154 -5.17 -9.98 -1.52
N TYR A 155 -6.16 -9.33 -0.92
CA TYR A 155 -6.86 -8.23 -1.56
C TYR A 155 -6.26 -6.91 -1.10
N ILE A 156 -6.11 -5.98 -2.03
CA ILE A 156 -5.93 -4.57 -1.73
C ILE A 156 -7.24 -3.89 -2.09
N LEU A 157 -8.04 -3.60 -1.07
CA LEU A 157 -9.30 -2.89 -1.23
C LEU A 157 -8.99 -1.44 -1.57
N ILE A 158 -9.62 -0.91 -2.63
CA ILE A 158 -9.53 0.50 -3.01
C ILE A 158 -10.91 1.11 -2.81
N LEU A 159 -11.05 1.98 -1.82
CA LEU A 159 -12.33 2.54 -1.42
C LEU A 159 -12.24 4.07 -1.43
N ARG A 160 -13.19 4.75 -2.06
CA ARG A 160 -13.20 6.21 -2.18
C ARG A 160 -14.24 6.84 -1.28
N LYS A 161 -13.91 7.92 -0.57
CA LYS A 161 -14.91 8.64 0.24
C LYS A 161 -15.78 9.56 -0.64
N GLY A 162 -16.99 9.13 -0.96
CA GLY A 162 -17.91 9.86 -1.82
C GLY A 162 -17.33 10.15 -3.21
N GLY A 163 -17.70 11.31 -3.79
CA GLY A 163 -17.39 11.66 -5.18
C GLY A 163 -15.94 12.05 -5.51
N LYS A 164 -15.74 12.63 -6.70
CA LYS A 164 -14.41 13.04 -7.19
C LYS A 164 -13.77 14.15 -6.33
N ARG A 165 -12.48 14.01 -6.00
CA ARG A 165 -11.68 15.12 -5.42
C ARG A 165 -11.66 16.26 -6.44
N VAL A 166 -12.00 17.46 -5.98
CA VAL A 166 -11.88 18.70 -6.74
C VAL A 166 -10.52 19.33 -6.42
N PHE A 167 -9.80 19.76 -7.46
CA PHE A 167 -8.47 20.34 -7.32
C PHE A 167 -8.52 21.84 -7.65
N THR A 168 -7.97 22.65 -6.77
CA THR A 168 -7.67 24.07 -7.01
C THR A 168 -6.56 24.20 -8.06
N ALA A 169 -6.37 25.41 -8.61
CA ALA A 169 -5.32 25.66 -9.60
C ALA A 169 -3.91 25.27 -9.09
N ALA A 170 -3.56 25.66 -7.86
CA ALA A 170 -2.28 25.31 -7.25
C ALA A 170 -2.12 23.78 -7.03
N GLU A 171 -3.21 23.07 -6.75
CA GLU A 171 -3.18 21.62 -6.62
C GLU A 171 -3.04 20.90 -7.97
N LYS A 172 -3.50 21.49 -9.08
CA LYS A 172 -3.28 20.92 -10.42
C LYS A 172 -1.80 20.89 -10.76
N ASP A 173 -1.05 21.94 -10.43
CA ASP A 173 0.41 21.95 -10.63
C ASP A 173 1.11 20.88 -9.79
N ARG A 174 0.70 20.71 -8.52
CA ARG A 174 1.20 19.61 -7.66
C ARG A 174 0.86 18.25 -8.24
N ARG A 175 -0.34 18.09 -8.78
CA ARG A 175 -0.79 16.85 -9.41
C ARG A 175 0.05 16.50 -10.63
N HIS A 176 0.40 17.47 -11.49
CA HIS A 176 1.30 17.23 -12.63
C HIS A 176 2.70 16.81 -12.17
N ARG A 177 3.25 17.45 -11.14
CA ARG A 177 4.53 17.02 -10.54
C ARG A 177 4.49 15.62 -9.94
N SER A 178 3.30 15.19 -9.53
CA SER A 178 3.05 13.89 -8.91
C SER A 178 2.63 12.80 -9.89
N ALA A 179 2.76 13.05 -11.20
CA ALA A 179 2.48 12.07 -12.22
C ALA A 179 3.36 10.80 -12.07
N PHE A 180 3.17 9.86 -12.97
CA PHE A 180 3.92 8.61 -13.05
C PHE A 180 4.20 8.35 -14.53
N PHE A 181 5.21 7.53 -14.81
CA PHE A 181 5.51 7.20 -16.19
C PHE A 181 4.39 6.39 -16.82
N TRP A 182 4.24 6.49 -18.14
CA TRP A 182 3.22 5.77 -18.89
C TRP A 182 3.25 4.25 -18.65
N GLU A 183 4.44 3.64 -18.63
CA GLU A 183 4.64 2.22 -18.35
C GLU A 183 4.34 1.85 -16.89
N GLU A 184 4.62 2.75 -15.95
CA GLU A 184 4.21 2.59 -14.55
C GLU A 184 2.70 2.55 -14.43
N ARG A 185 1.98 3.48 -15.10
CA ARG A 185 0.52 3.49 -15.15
C ARG A 185 -0.05 2.14 -15.59
N ASN A 186 0.45 1.61 -16.71
CA ASN A 186 -0.11 0.38 -17.28
C ASN A 186 0.16 -0.84 -16.42
N SER A 187 1.26 -0.84 -15.66
CA SER A 187 1.57 -1.89 -14.69
C SER A 187 0.76 -1.74 -13.40
N TRP A 188 0.75 -0.55 -12.80
CA TRP A 188 0.19 -0.31 -11.47
C TRP A 188 -1.35 -0.30 -11.45
N PHE A 189 -2.00 0.09 -12.54
CA PHE A 189 -3.48 0.08 -12.64
C PHE A 189 -4.03 -1.25 -13.18
N SER A 190 -3.22 -2.32 -13.18
CA SER A 190 -3.70 -3.70 -13.30
C SER A 190 -4.34 -4.16 -11.99
N ASP A 191 -5.42 -4.94 -12.08
CA ASP A 191 -6.10 -5.57 -10.94
C ASP A 191 -5.37 -6.82 -10.43
N ILE A 192 -4.31 -7.27 -11.10
CA ILE A 192 -3.46 -8.37 -10.66
C ILE A 192 -2.04 -7.87 -10.48
N TRP A 193 -1.50 -7.99 -9.28
CA TRP A 193 -0.11 -7.67 -8.95
C TRP A 193 0.65 -8.94 -8.57
N ASP A 194 1.82 -9.15 -9.17
CA ASP A 194 2.66 -10.35 -8.96
C ASP A 194 4.12 -9.92 -8.75
N PHE A 195 4.40 -9.35 -7.59
CA PHE A 195 5.78 -9.07 -7.13
C PHE A 195 6.04 -9.76 -5.79
N LYS A 196 7.31 -10.13 -5.58
CA LYS A 196 7.76 -10.79 -4.35
C LYS A 196 7.72 -9.81 -3.18
N GLY A 197 7.24 -10.28 -2.03
CA GLY A 197 7.50 -9.59 -0.77
C GLY A 197 8.99 -9.63 -0.44
N THR A 198 9.59 -8.47 -0.15
CA THR A 198 11.02 -8.36 0.19
C THR A 198 11.34 -9.14 1.46
N ARG A 199 12.31 -10.07 1.41
CA ARG A 199 12.93 -10.65 2.63
C ARG A 199 13.97 -9.66 3.14
N GLN A 200 13.66 -8.87 4.16
CA GLN A 200 14.69 -8.12 4.88
C GLN A 200 15.64 -9.11 5.60
N LYS A 201 16.95 -8.98 5.34
CA LYS A 201 18.02 -9.73 6.01
C LYS A 201 18.44 -8.99 7.29
N ILE A 202 17.90 -9.35 8.46
CA ILE A 202 18.45 -8.94 9.78
C ILE A 202 18.33 -10.10 10.78
N GLY A 203 19.30 -10.21 11.70
CA GLY A 203 19.59 -11.33 12.60
C GLY A 203 18.50 -11.72 13.60
N SER A 204 18.26 -13.03 13.65
CA SER A 204 17.85 -13.94 14.75
C SER A 204 16.91 -13.56 15.93
N ALA A 205 16.27 -12.38 16.02
CA ALA A 205 15.28 -12.11 17.08
C ALA A 205 13.86 -11.74 16.60
N ASP A 206 13.71 -11.17 15.40
CA ASP A 206 12.47 -10.52 14.96
C ASP A 206 11.67 -11.30 13.90
N ALA A 207 11.30 -12.55 14.22
CA ALA A 207 10.34 -13.28 13.39
C ALA A 207 8.92 -12.68 13.49
N ARG A 208 8.55 -12.12 14.65
CA ARG A 208 7.22 -11.54 14.89
C ARG A 208 7.03 -10.19 14.21
N ALA A 209 8.06 -9.33 14.20
CA ALA A 209 8.05 -8.04 13.51
C ALA A 209 7.88 -8.16 11.98
N ARG A 210 8.31 -9.28 11.39
CA ARG A 210 8.20 -9.55 9.93
C ARG A 210 6.88 -10.17 9.51
N SER A 211 6.13 -10.77 10.43
CA SER A 211 5.03 -11.66 10.05
C SER A 211 3.76 -10.91 9.63
N GLY A 212 3.68 -9.59 9.86
CA GLY A 212 2.50 -8.76 9.53
C GLY A 212 2.75 -7.60 8.57
N ALA A 213 4.00 -7.26 8.24
CA ALA A 213 4.30 -6.10 7.40
C ALA A 213 4.10 -6.42 5.91
N PHE A 214 3.40 -5.54 5.19
CA PHE A 214 3.28 -5.62 3.73
C PHE A 214 4.53 -5.05 3.03
N PRO A 215 4.77 -5.40 1.75
CA PRO A 215 5.96 -4.96 1.04
C PRO A 215 5.97 -3.45 0.79
N PHE A 216 7.16 -2.84 0.81
CA PHE A 216 7.35 -1.44 0.46
C PHE A 216 6.78 -1.07 -0.92
N GLU A 217 6.96 -1.94 -1.93
CA GLU A 217 6.47 -1.69 -3.29
C GLU A 217 4.94 -1.55 -3.34
N LEU A 218 4.22 -2.35 -2.54
CA LEU A 218 2.76 -2.25 -2.41
C LEU A 218 2.37 -0.86 -1.88
N ALA A 219 3.01 -0.42 -0.80
CA ALA A 219 2.78 0.89 -0.20
C ALA A 219 3.09 2.02 -1.19
N PHE A 220 4.25 1.94 -1.85
CA PHE A 220 4.77 2.97 -2.74
C PHE A 220 3.86 3.16 -3.98
N ARG A 221 3.39 2.06 -4.60
CA ARG A 221 2.42 2.12 -5.70
C ARG A 221 1.14 2.82 -5.26
N LEU A 222 0.52 2.37 -4.16
CA LEU A 222 -0.75 2.93 -3.69
C LEU A 222 -0.65 4.41 -3.33
N ILE A 223 0.42 4.80 -2.64
CA ILE A 223 0.68 6.22 -2.30
C ILE A 223 0.84 7.04 -3.59
N THR A 224 1.58 6.56 -4.57
CA THR A 224 1.79 7.29 -5.83
C THR A 224 0.52 7.36 -6.68
N MET A 225 -0.30 6.31 -6.69
CA MET A 225 -1.55 6.24 -7.48
C MET A 225 -2.66 7.14 -6.92
N TYR A 226 -2.81 7.20 -5.58
CA TYR A 226 -3.99 7.77 -4.93
C TYR A 226 -3.74 9.03 -4.11
N SER A 227 -2.53 9.60 -4.16
CA SER A 227 -2.19 10.88 -3.54
C SER A 227 -1.28 11.72 -4.45
N MET A 228 -1.16 13.02 -4.17
CA MET A 228 -0.14 13.90 -4.77
C MET A 228 0.94 14.27 -3.74
N GLN A 229 2.11 14.72 -4.19
CA GLN A 229 3.16 15.23 -3.31
C GLN A 229 2.58 16.24 -2.32
N GLU A 230 3.10 16.20 -1.08
CA GLU A 230 2.63 16.97 0.08
C GLU A 230 1.26 16.56 0.67
N ASP A 231 0.49 15.66 0.03
CA ASP A 231 -0.68 15.04 0.69
C ASP A 231 -0.24 14.25 1.94
N THR A 232 -1.16 14.06 2.89
CA THR A 232 -0.95 13.32 4.13
C THR A 232 -1.51 11.91 4.03
N VAL A 233 -0.63 10.92 4.20
CA VAL A 233 -0.96 9.49 4.24
C VAL A 233 -1.09 9.02 5.68
N LEU A 234 -2.22 8.38 6.02
CA LEU A 234 -2.43 7.76 7.33
C LEU A 234 -2.23 6.24 7.26
N ASP A 235 -1.55 5.68 8.24
CA ASP A 235 -1.53 4.24 8.53
C ASP A 235 -2.01 3.99 9.96
N PRO A 236 -3.24 3.50 10.18
CA PRO A 236 -3.73 3.16 11.52
C PRO A 236 -3.10 1.91 12.14
N PHE A 237 -2.27 1.17 11.40
CA PHE A 237 -1.62 -0.07 11.85
C PHE A 237 -0.16 -0.08 11.38
N LEU A 238 0.62 0.91 11.83
CA LEU A 238 1.92 1.26 11.25
C LEU A 238 2.94 0.11 11.25
N GLY A 239 2.92 -0.74 12.27
CA GLY A 239 3.86 -1.84 12.42
C GLY A 239 5.30 -1.35 12.43
N THR A 240 6.09 -1.80 11.46
CA THR A 240 7.53 -1.46 11.34
C THR A 240 7.80 -0.15 10.60
N GLY A 241 6.77 0.58 10.16
CA GLY A 241 6.93 1.89 9.53
C GLY A 241 6.97 1.91 7.99
N THR A 242 6.64 0.79 7.32
CA THR A 242 6.68 0.68 5.85
C THR A 242 5.92 1.80 5.14
N THR A 243 4.72 2.16 5.61
CA THR A 243 3.92 3.24 5.00
C THR A 243 4.59 4.60 5.14
N THR A 244 5.22 4.88 6.27
CA THR A 244 6.00 6.11 6.48
C THR A 244 7.19 6.17 5.52
N ILE A 245 7.93 5.07 5.38
CA ILE A 245 9.07 4.98 4.46
C ILE A 245 8.61 5.20 3.01
N ALA A 246 7.50 4.60 2.60
CA ALA A 246 6.93 4.79 1.27
C ALA A 246 6.37 6.20 1.04
N ALA A 247 5.78 6.83 2.07
CA ALA A 247 5.35 8.22 1.99
C ALA A 247 6.55 9.16 1.82
N ILE A 248 7.65 8.94 2.55
CA ILE A 248 8.92 9.65 2.34
C ILE A 248 9.37 9.46 0.89
N ALA A 249 9.46 8.22 0.40
CA ALA A 249 9.90 7.95 -0.97
C ALA A 249 9.07 8.65 -2.03
N ALA A 250 7.77 8.76 -1.82
CA ALA A 250 6.87 9.47 -2.72
C ALA A 250 6.85 10.99 -2.45
N GLY A 251 7.51 11.52 -1.43
CA GLY A 251 7.44 12.96 -1.12
C GLY A 251 6.06 13.40 -0.61
N ARG A 252 5.43 12.56 0.19
CA ARG A 252 4.16 12.80 0.90
C ARG A 252 4.43 12.95 2.41
N ASN A 253 3.53 13.60 3.13
CA ASN A 253 3.52 13.57 4.59
C ASN A 253 2.95 12.24 5.09
N SER A 254 3.26 11.83 6.32
CA SER A 254 2.60 10.68 6.92
C SER A 254 2.25 10.83 8.40
N ILE A 255 1.21 10.11 8.80
CA ILE A 255 0.85 9.88 10.18
C ILE A 255 0.66 8.38 10.37
N GLY A 256 1.39 7.77 11.29
CA GLY A 256 1.22 6.37 11.65
C GLY A 256 0.69 6.21 13.07
N VAL A 257 -0.16 5.22 13.29
CA VAL A 257 -0.63 4.82 14.63
C VAL A 257 -0.16 3.40 14.90
N GLU A 258 0.47 3.19 16.05
CA GLU A 258 0.97 1.89 16.48
C GLU A 258 0.55 1.61 17.92
N ILE A 259 -0.10 0.47 18.16
CA ILE A 259 -0.59 0.13 19.50
C ILE A 259 0.52 -0.41 20.41
N ASP A 260 1.55 -1.05 19.85
CA ASP A 260 2.66 -1.63 20.59
C ASP A 260 3.84 -0.64 20.72
N PRO A 261 4.06 -0.02 21.89
CA PRO A 261 5.15 0.92 22.09
C PRO A 261 6.54 0.27 21.98
N SER A 262 6.64 -1.07 22.03
CA SER A 262 7.92 -1.78 21.88
C SER A 262 8.48 -1.69 20.46
N LEU A 263 7.65 -1.38 19.45
CA LEU A 263 8.08 -1.15 18.07
C LEU A 263 8.75 0.20 17.85
N ARG A 264 8.75 1.09 18.85
CA ARG A 264 9.34 2.43 18.74
C ARG A 264 10.81 2.44 18.25
N PRO A 265 11.74 1.63 18.79
CA PRO A 265 13.11 1.58 18.28
C PRO A 265 13.16 1.05 16.85
N VAL A 266 12.36 0.01 16.53
CA VAL A 266 12.30 -0.61 15.20
C VAL A 266 11.86 0.41 14.15
N ILE A 267 10.77 1.15 14.40
CA ILE A 267 10.27 2.19 13.51
C ILE A 267 11.31 3.29 13.32
N ARG A 268 11.93 3.75 14.42
CA ARG A 268 12.93 4.82 14.38
C ARG A 268 14.11 4.44 13.50
N ASP A 269 14.70 3.30 13.78
CA ASP A 269 15.92 2.87 13.11
C ASP A 269 15.60 2.55 11.64
N ALA A 270 14.47 1.88 11.35
CA ALA A 270 14.03 1.61 9.98
C ALA A 270 13.80 2.88 9.15
N VAL A 271 13.20 3.93 9.71
CA VAL A 271 12.93 5.18 8.98
C VAL A 271 14.20 6.00 8.76
N LEU A 272 15.08 6.11 9.78
CA LEU A 272 16.31 6.88 9.67
C LEU A 272 17.30 6.24 8.67
N ASP A 273 17.32 4.91 8.58
CA ASP A 273 18.21 4.17 7.68
C ASP A 273 17.64 4.01 6.26
N ALA A 274 16.40 4.46 6.01
CA ALA A 274 15.70 4.19 4.75
C ALA A 274 16.21 4.98 3.54
N ALA A 275 16.94 6.09 3.72
CA ALA A 275 17.27 7.02 2.64
C ALA A 275 17.93 6.34 1.42
N GLY A 276 18.85 5.40 1.66
CA GLY A 276 19.49 4.63 0.58
C GLY A 276 18.49 3.78 -0.21
N THR A 277 17.67 2.99 0.49
CA THR A 277 16.64 2.14 -0.15
C THR A 277 15.61 2.97 -0.92
N ILE A 278 15.21 4.11 -0.37
CA ILE A 278 14.29 5.04 -1.02
C ILE A 278 14.89 5.57 -2.33
N ASN A 279 16.14 6.02 -2.29
CA ASN A 279 16.80 6.59 -3.47
C ASN A 279 17.09 5.51 -4.52
N ASP A 280 17.50 4.31 -4.11
CA ASP A 280 17.68 3.17 -5.02
C ASP A 280 16.40 2.87 -5.80
N ARG A 281 15.23 2.89 -5.13
CA ARG A 281 13.93 2.72 -5.81
C ARG A 281 13.65 3.81 -6.84
N GLN A 282 13.94 5.07 -6.52
CA GLN A 282 13.70 6.19 -7.44
C GLN A 282 14.61 6.12 -8.67
N LEU A 283 15.87 5.71 -8.48
CA LEU A 283 16.81 5.45 -9.56
C LEU A 283 16.35 4.29 -10.43
N GLU A 284 15.77 3.24 -9.83
CA GLU A 284 15.18 2.14 -10.58
C GLU A 284 14.03 2.62 -11.48
N ARG A 285 13.15 3.53 -11.01
CA ARG A 285 12.10 4.12 -11.87
C ARG A 285 12.70 4.79 -13.10
N ILE A 286 13.76 5.57 -12.90
CA ILE A 286 14.44 6.28 -13.98
C ILE A 286 15.13 5.30 -14.93
N ALA A 287 15.78 4.26 -14.41
CA ALA A 287 16.41 3.22 -15.21
C ALA A 287 15.39 2.47 -16.09
N ARG A 288 14.29 1.99 -15.49
CA ARG A 288 13.20 1.33 -16.22
C ARG A 288 12.58 2.24 -17.28
N HIS A 289 12.42 3.53 -16.99
CA HIS A 289 11.91 4.49 -17.97
C HIS A 289 12.87 4.67 -19.15
N ARG A 290 14.18 4.75 -18.90
CA ARG A 290 15.20 4.82 -19.97
C ARG A 290 15.17 3.57 -20.85
N GLU A 291 15.07 2.39 -20.25
CA GLU A 291 14.90 1.12 -20.99
C GLU A 291 13.62 1.13 -21.83
N PHE A 292 12.50 1.59 -21.27
CA PHE A 292 11.24 1.73 -21.99
C PHE A 292 11.36 2.70 -23.19
N VAL A 293 12.09 3.81 -23.04
CA VAL A 293 12.36 4.77 -24.12
C VAL A 293 13.19 4.13 -25.23
N GLU A 294 14.22 3.35 -24.90
CA GLU A 294 15.04 2.62 -25.88
C GLU A 294 14.22 1.58 -26.65
N GLN A 295 13.39 0.80 -25.94
CA GLN A 295 12.49 -0.18 -26.55
C GLN A 295 11.39 0.49 -27.41
N SER A 296 10.91 1.65 -26.99
CA SER A 296 9.92 2.43 -27.76
C SER A 296 10.49 2.89 -29.10
N ARG A 297 11.77 3.29 -29.13
CA ARG A 297 12.47 3.66 -30.37
C ARG A 297 12.64 2.48 -31.31
N SER A 298 12.94 1.28 -30.79
CA SER A 298 13.07 0.08 -31.63
C SER A 298 11.73 -0.40 -32.22
N THR A 299 10.61 -0.09 -31.54
CA THR A 299 9.25 -0.44 -31.94
C THR A 299 8.50 0.69 -32.67
N ASN A 300 9.18 1.80 -33.00
CA ASN A 300 8.59 3.00 -33.61
C ASN A 300 7.39 3.60 -32.83
N ARG A 301 7.35 3.42 -31.50
CA ARG A 301 6.36 4.08 -30.64
C ARG A 301 6.70 5.57 -30.52
N ALA A 302 5.70 6.43 -30.67
CA ALA A 302 5.86 7.87 -30.55
C ALA A 302 6.13 8.29 -29.08
N LEU A 303 7.20 9.04 -28.88
CA LEU A 303 7.54 9.74 -27.63
C LEU A 303 7.48 11.25 -27.94
N GLY A 304 6.26 11.79 -28.00
CA GLY A 304 5.98 13.13 -28.54
C GLY A 304 6.24 14.29 -27.57
N HIS A 305 6.70 13.99 -26.35
CA HIS A 305 6.85 14.96 -25.28
C HIS A 305 8.22 14.77 -24.60
N GLU A 306 8.65 15.79 -23.86
CA GLU A 306 9.86 15.77 -23.05
C GLU A 306 9.49 16.14 -21.63
N ASN A 307 10.03 15.41 -20.65
CA ASN A 307 9.93 15.79 -19.26
C ASN A 307 10.93 16.91 -18.97
N ALA A 308 10.44 18.10 -18.63
CA ALA A 308 11.28 19.28 -18.47
C ALA A 308 12.25 19.19 -17.27
N PRO A 309 11.85 18.63 -16.11
CA PRO A 309 12.78 18.49 -14.97
C PRO A 309 14.00 17.58 -15.23
N HIS A 310 13.82 16.49 -15.99
CA HIS A 310 14.84 15.44 -16.10
C HIS A 310 15.41 15.24 -17.51
N GLY A 311 14.80 15.85 -18.53
CA GLY A 311 15.28 15.83 -19.92
C GLY A 311 15.13 14.49 -20.64
N PHE A 312 14.29 13.56 -20.15
CA PHE A 312 13.99 12.32 -20.86
C PHE A 312 12.69 12.45 -21.70
N PRO A 313 12.58 11.74 -22.84
CA PRO A 313 11.36 11.71 -23.64
C PRO A 313 10.24 10.95 -22.93
N VAL A 314 8.99 11.39 -23.08
CA VAL A 314 7.80 10.78 -22.46
C VAL A 314 6.65 10.61 -23.46
N VAL A 315 5.69 9.76 -23.12
CA VAL A 315 4.60 9.37 -24.03
C VAL A 315 3.52 10.44 -24.11
N THR A 316 3.19 11.08 -22.99
CA THR A 316 2.05 12.00 -22.88
C THR A 316 2.45 13.37 -22.35
N GLY A 317 1.61 14.38 -22.62
CA GLY A 317 1.78 15.72 -22.06
C GLY A 317 1.65 15.80 -20.53
N GLN A 318 1.03 14.81 -19.90
CA GLN A 318 0.82 14.76 -18.44
C GLN A 318 2.10 14.44 -17.67
N GLU A 319 3.11 13.88 -18.33
CA GLU A 319 4.39 13.51 -17.74
C GLU A 319 5.42 14.66 -17.81
N ARG A 320 5.09 15.79 -18.45
CA ARG A 320 6.03 16.90 -18.71
C ARG A 320 6.63 17.51 -17.46
N ASP A 321 5.82 17.62 -16.41
CA ASP A 321 6.22 18.28 -15.15
C ASP A 321 6.53 17.28 -14.04
N LEU A 322 6.51 15.97 -14.32
CA LEU A 322 6.78 14.92 -13.34
C LEU A 322 8.13 15.16 -12.66
N THR A 323 8.12 15.26 -11.33
CA THR A 323 9.33 15.34 -10.51
C THR A 323 9.52 14.03 -9.74
N ILE A 324 10.76 13.54 -9.72
CA ILE A 324 11.15 12.35 -8.96
C ILE A 324 11.92 12.86 -7.73
N PRO A 325 11.33 12.81 -6.52
CA PRO A 325 12.01 13.28 -5.32
C PRO A 325 13.07 12.27 -4.87
N VAL A 326 14.29 12.74 -4.65
CA VAL A 326 15.35 12.00 -3.96
C VAL A 326 15.53 12.58 -2.57
N VAL A 327 15.68 11.68 -1.58
CA VAL A 327 15.87 12.06 -0.18
C VAL A 327 17.32 12.44 0.04
N THR A 328 17.55 13.64 0.58
CA THR A 328 18.90 14.12 0.93
C THR A 328 19.20 13.92 2.41
N GLU A 329 18.19 14.02 3.27
CA GLU A 329 18.34 13.86 4.71
C GLU A 329 17.03 13.36 5.35
N ILE A 330 17.14 12.47 6.34
CA ILE A 330 16.05 12.13 7.25
C ILE A 330 16.53 12.41 8.68
N THR A 331 15.76 13.19 9.43
CA THR A 331 16.08 13.55 10.83
C THR A 331 14.92 13.22 11.75
N ALA A 332 15.21 12.78 12.97
CA ALA A 332 14.21 12.58 14.00
C ALA A 332 13.67 13.92 14.51
N LEU A 333 12.39 13.95 14.89
CA LEU A 333 11.69 15.07 15.50
C LEU A 333 11.04 14.64 16.82
N GLU A 334 10.80 15.64 17.68
CA GLU A 334 10.02 15.50 18.92
C GLU A 334 8.67 16.25 18.84
N PRO A 335 7.56 15.70 19.38
CA PRO A 335 7.43 14.32 19.84
C PRO A 335 7.56 13.33 18.67
N PHE A 336 8.02 12.11 18.98
CA PHE A 336 8.39 11.03 18.06
C PHE A 336 7.84 11.14 16.63
N GLY A 337 8.71 11.59 15.73
CA GLY A 337 8.44 11.74 14.31
C GLY A 337 9.72 11.96 13.52
N PHE A 338 9.57 12.33 12.25
CA PHE A 338 10.69 12.52 11.32
C PHE A 338 10.43 13.70 10.38
N ARG A 339 11.51 14.36 9.96
CA ARG A 339 11.55 15.29 8.84
C ARG A 339 12.39 14.67 7.74
N ALA A 340 11.89 14.66 6.51
CA ALA A 340 12.68 14.29 5.35
C ALA A 340 12.82 15.48 4.39
N ALA A 341 14.05 15.75 3.97
CA ALA A 341 14.37 16.74 2.95
C ALA A 341 14.52 16.03 1.60
N HIS A 342 13.95 16.66 0.56
CA HIS A 342 13.90 16.13 -0.79
C HIS A 342 14.41 17.15 -1.81
N GLU A 343 15.15 16.66 -2.79
CA GLU A 343 15.52 17.39 -4.00
C GLU A 343 14.99 16.66 -5.23
N PRO A 344 14.69 17.36 -6.35
CA PRO A 344 14.47 16.68 -7.61
C PRO A 344 15.72 15.91 -8.03
N TYR A 345 15.56 14.71 -8.57
CA TYR A 345 16.68 14.01 -9.22
C TYR A 345 17.32 14.93 -10.29
N ALA A 346 18.64 15.11 -10.21
CA ALA A 346 19.38 16.07 -11.03
C ALA A 346 20.33 15.41 -12.06
N GLY A 347 20.08 14.16 -12.45
CA GLY A 347 20.92 13.47 -13.45
C GLY A 347 22.28 12.97 -12.94
N GLN A 348 22.54 13.02 -11.63
CA GLN A 348 23.80 12.51 -11.05
C GLN A 348 23.89 10.98 -11.19
N THR A 349 25.11 10.51 -11.45
CA THR A 349 25.48 9.09 -11.43
C THR A 349 25.47 8.61 -9.98
N ILE A 350 24.32 8.19 -9.48
CA ILE A 350 24.24 7.43 -8.23
C ILE A 350 24.33 5.96 -8.65
N THR A 351 25.44 5.30 -8.31
CA THR A 351 25.65 3.89 -8.59
C THR A 351 24.69 3.07 -7.73
N PRO A 352 23.73 2.32 -8.29
CA PRO A 352 22.83 1.53 -7.49
C PRO A 352 23.61 0.44 -6.75
N THR A 353 23.32 0.26 -5.46
CA THR A 353 23.72 -0.94 -4.71
C THR A 353 22.86 -2.10 -5.22
N LEU A 354 23.36 -2.82 -6.23
CA LEU A 354 22.73 -4.04 -6.75
C LEU A 354 22.88 -5.18 -5.73
N ASP A 355 22.15 -5.10 -4.61
CA ASP A 355 21.94 -6.22 -3.71
C ASP A 355 20.45 -6.48 -3.53
N GLY A 356 19.91 -7.21 -4.52
CA GLY A 356 18.75 -8.06 -4.37
C GLY A 356 17.39 -7.38 -4.51
N ILE A 357 16.85 -7.36 -5.73
CA ILE A 357 15.41 -7.50 -6.02
C ILE A 357 15.31 -8.12 -7.43
N GLY A 358 14.40 -9.09 -7.57
CA GLY A 358 14.34 -10.00 -8.70
C GLY A 358 13.70 -9.44 -9.96
N ASP A 359 14.04 -10.06 -11.08
CA ASP A 359 13.52 -9.79 -12.42
C ASP A 359 11.97 -9.80 -12.42
N GLU A 360 11.37 -8.64 -12.64
CA GLU A 360 9.99 -8.58 -13.14
C GLU A 360 10.07 -8.82 -14.66
N VAL A 361 9.51 -9.95 -15.10
CA VAL A 361 9.37 -10.25 -16.53
C VAL A 361 8.41 -9.22 -17.12
N ILE A 362 8.94 -8.35 -17.99
CA ILE A 362 8.14 -7.55 -18.90
C ILE A 362 7.55 -8.54 -19.92
N ASP A 363 6.33 -9.02 -19.65
CA ASP A 363 5.60 -9.78 -20.66
C ASP A 363 5.12 -8.79 -21.72
N GLY A 364 5.95 -8.63 -22.76
CA GLY A 364 5.66 -7.83 -23.92
C GLY A 364 4.61 -8.53 -24.77
N ASP A 365 3.34 -8.45 -24.37
CA ASP A 365 2.17 -8.62 -25.26
C ASP A 365 0.86 -8.34 -24.50
N ARG A 366 0.58 -7.07 -24.21
CA ARG A 366 -0.79 -6.56 -24.01
C ARG A 366 -0.96 -5.17 -24.61
N ILE A 367 -0.72 -5.07 -25.92
CA ILE A 367 -1.24 -3.95 -26.73
C ILE A 367 -2.67 -4.32 -27.10
N ASP A 368 -3.65 -3.81 -26.33
CA ASP A 368 -5.02 -3.49 -26.83
C ASP A 368 -6.00 -2.95 -25.76
N ALA A 369 -5.56 -2.51 -24.58
CA ALA A 369 -6.45 -1.93 -23.57
C ALA A 369 -6.95 -0.49 -23.88
N ALA A 370 -6.55 0.09 -25.01
CA ALA A 370 -6.93 1.47 -25.38
C ALA A 370 -8.31 1.58 -26.07
N ARG A 371 -9.00 0.46 -26.35
CA ARG A 371 -10.31 0.46 -27.02
C ARG A 371 -11.53 0.39 -26.10
N ASP A 372 -11.36 0.04 -24.83
CA ASP A 372 -12.50 -0.18 -23.93
C ASP A 372 -12.85 1.01 -23.00
N ALA A 373 -12.07 2.10 -23.04
CA ALA A 373 -12.37 3.29 -22.25
C ALA A 373 -13.62 4.07 -22.75
N ASP A 374 -14.04 3.86 -24.01
CA ASP A 374 -15.24 4.48 -24.58
C ASP A 374 -16.55 3.81 -24.14
N GLN A 375 -16.52 2.59 -23.58
CA GLN A 375 -17.73 1.89 -23.13
C GLN A 375 -18.15 2.22 -21.69
N LEU A 376 -17.30 2.89 -20.90
CA LEU A 376 -17.55 3.14 -19.47
C LEU A 376 -18.07 4.55 -19.14
N GLY A 377 -18.33 5.41 -20.13
CA GLY A 377 -19.01 6.70 -19.92
C GLY A 377 -18.32 7.63 -18.91
N LEU A 378 -17.01 7.48 -18.70
CA LEU A 378 -16.23 8.36 -17.85
C LEU A 378 -15.89 9.63 -18.64
N PRO A 379 -16.43 10.82 -18.28
CA PRO A 379 -16.01 12.04 -18.94
C PRO A 379 -14.56 12.33 -18.56
N PHE A 380 -13.68 12.19 -19.55
CA PHE A 380 -12.39 12.88 -19.58
C PHE A 380 -12.69 14.33 -19.95
N THR A 381 -12.42 15.26 -19.03
CA THR A 381 -12.32 16.69 -19.36
C THR A 381 -10.96 17.16 -18.89
N GLU A 382 -10.28 17.85 -19.82
CA GLU A 382 -8.93 18.42 -19.76
C GLU A 382 -8.55 19.15 -18.46
#